data_AF-A0A1H9VW37-F1
#
_entry.id   AF-A0A1H9VW37-F1
#
_cell.length_a   1.000
_cell.length_b   1.000
_cell.length_c   1.000
_cell.angle_alpha   90.00
_cell.angle_beta   90.00
_cell.angle_gamma   90.00
#
_symmetry.space_group_name_H-M   'P 1'
#
loop_
_entity.id
_entity.type
_entity.pdbx_description
1 polymer ?
#
loop_
_entity_poly.entity_id
_entity_poly.type
_entity_poly.pdbx_seq_one_letter_code
_entity_poly.pdbx_strand_id
1 'polypeptide(L)'
;MKLIFVHGHTQLDCDALELKKKWTDALKTGLSRSGLSMPISKNDIELPYFGALLQGLATSANWALEQTVKQANISHHEETRLIHDFLLEVAKNTGINIQQMAIDLAIPDQKRSPLNWAWVTAILESLDKQMNWGELSIRRFIYELFCYLTDPVLRVRLNDIVKNQIDEEPCVVVGHGMGSIIAYNVMMENPHLQVSRLITLGNPMGLQSISAYLNPISIPKSLRGDWYNVQDDLDPFAQRSITITSSAATYDIHHHGGLRSRTKNHHDMEGYLNDQTVGRQVYDALAAEPKKSSNGILQYLKTSAILGPYLAAACEFELFGCLLSYY
;
A
#
# COMPACT_ATOMS: atom_id res chain seq x y z
N MET A 1 7.77 -14.32 -14.28
CA MET A 1 7.53 -13.41 -13.15
C MET A 1 6.48 -12.41 -13.58
N LYS A 2 5.47 -12.16 -12.77
CA LYS A 2 4.39 -11.20 -13.08
C LYS A 2 4.65 -9.83 -12.46
N LEU A 3 4.06 -8.79 -13.06
CA LEU A 3 3.96 -7.44 -12.50
C LEU A 3 2.50 -7.14 -12.17
N ILE A 4 2.18 -6.91 -10.90
CA ILE A 4 0.83 -6.62 -10.44
C ILE A 4 0.72 -5.16 -10.03
N PHE A 5 -0.06 -4.38 -10.76
CA PHE A 5 -0.39 -3.00 -10.42
C PHE A 5 -1.65 -2.93 -9.56
N VAL A 6 -1.58 -2.31 -8.38
CA VAL A 6 -2.73 -2.10 -7.49
C VAL A 6 -3.05 -0.62 -7.40
N HIS A 7 -4.17 -0.21 -8.01
CA HIS A 7 -4.64 1.17 -7.99
C HIS A 7 -5.36 1.53 -6.70
N GLY A 8 -5.48 2.81 -6.39
CA GLY A 8 -5.93 3.28 -5.06
C GLY A 8 -7.04 4.31 -5.10
N HIS A 9 -7.57 4.63 -6.27
CA HIS A 9 -8.63 5.61 -6.37
C HIS A 9 -9.38 5.41 -7.67
N THR A 10 -10.69 5.71 -7.68
CA THR A 10 -11.42 5.65 -8.94
C THR A 10 -10.89 6.67 -9.94
N GLN A 11 -10.65 6.23 -11.17
CA GLN A 11 -10.45 7.10 -12.33
C GLN A 11 -11.74 7.07 -13.16
N LEU A 12 -12.64 8.04 -12.97
CA LEU A 12 -13.99 8.06 -13.58
C LEU A 12 -14.01 7.89 -15.08
N ASP A 13 -12.96 8.39 -15.74
CA ASP A 13 -12.85 8.48 -17.19
C ASP A 13 -11.95 7.39 -17.77
N CYS A 14 -11.61 6.35 -17.00
CA CYS A 14 -10.72 5.28 -17.44
C CYS A 14 -11.28 3.91 -17.07
N ASP A 15 -11.39 3.03 -18.07
CA ASP A 15 -11.66 1.61 -17.83
C ASP A 15 -10.40 0.82 -17.42
N ALA A 16 -10.57 -0.46 -17.12
CA ALA A 16 -9.48 -1.34 -16.71
C ALA A 16 -8.35 -1.45 -17.74
N LEU A 17 -8.68 -1.52 -19.04
CA LEU A 17 -7.72 -1.70 -20.13
C LEU A 17 -6.96 -0.41 -20.38
N GLU A 18 -7.66 0.72 -20.36
CA GLU A 18 -7.09 2.06 -20.50
C GLU A 18 -6.13 2.36 -19.35
N LEU A 19 -6.53 2.10 -18.11
CA LEU A 19 -5.69 2.31 -16.92
C LEU A 19 -4.43 1.45 -16.98
N LYS A 20 -4.58 0.15 -17.26
CA LYS A 20 -3.46 -0.79 -17.40
C LYS A 20 -2.49 -0.34 -18.50
N LYS A 21 -3.01 0.11 -19.64
CA LYS A 21 -2.19 0.66 -20.73
C LYS A 21 -1.44 1.92 -20.31
N LYS A 22 -2.15 2.88 -19.70
CA LYS A 22 -1.59 4.17 -19.26
C LYS A 22 -0.41 3.98 -18.30
N TRP A 23 -0.57 3.11 -17.31
CA TRP A 23 0.48 2.80 -16.34
C TRP A 23 1.64 2.02 -16.96
N THR A 24 1.34 1.06 -17.83
CA THR A 24 2.37 0.31 -18.56
C THR A 24 3.22 1.22 -19.44
N ASP A 25 2.60 2.19 -20.12
CA ASP A 25 3.32 3.14 -20.99
C ASP A 25 4.11 4.18 -20.18
N ALA A 26 3.60 4.61 -19.02
CA ALA A 26 4.34 5.43 -18.07
C ALA A 26 5.60 4.69 -17.57
N LEU A 27 5.46 3.42 -17.18
CA LEU A 27 6.59 2.59 -16.76
C LEU A 27 7.62 2.41 -17.89
N LYS A 28 7.19 2.14 -19.13
CA LYS A 28 8.11 2.11 -20.29
C LYS A 28 8.89 3.41 -20.45
N THR A 29 8.27 4.54 -20.16
CA THR A 29 8.94 5.85 -20.19
C THR A 29 9.99 5.96 -19.08
N GLY A 30 9.70 5.50 -17.86
CA GLY A 30 10.70 5.45 -16.78
C GLY A 30 11.87 4.52 -17.10
N LEU A 31 11.58 3.35 -17.68
CA LEU A 31 12.58 2.39 -18.14
C LEU A 31 13.50 2.99 -19.23
N SER A 32 12.92 3.64 -20.24
CA SER A 32 13.69 4.18 -21.37
C SER A 32 14.63 5.31 -20.95
N ARG A 33 14.33 6.06 -19.89
CA ARG A 33 15.24 7.05 -19.29
C ARG A 33 16.52 6.41 -18.73
N SER A 34 16.48 5.12 -18.39
CA SER A 34 17.65 4.31 -18.01
C SER A 34 18.23 3.49 -19.16
N GLY A 35 17.75 3.67 -20.40
CA GLY A 35 18.14 2.82 -21.54
C GLY A 35 17.63 1.37 -21.44
N LEU A 36 16.61 1.13 -20.61
CA LEU A 36 16.04 -0.20 -20.38
C LEU A 36 14.72 -0.37 -21.16
N SER A 37 14.38 -1.62 -21.45
CA SER A 37 13.08 -2.03 -22.00
C SER A 37 12.32 -2.92 -21.02
N MET A 38 11.02 -3.08 -21.21
CA MET A 38 10.21 -3.99 -20.40
C MET A 38 10.79 -5.42 -20.47
N PRO A 39 11.13 -6.07 -19.34
CA PRO A 39 11.76 -7.39 -19.35
C PRO A 39 10.75 -8.56 -19.42
N ILE A 40 9.45 -8.27 -19.33
CA ILE A 40 8.36 -9.25 -19.32
C ILE A 40 7.35 -8.99 -20.45
N SER A 41 6.53 -9.99 -20.76
CA SER A 41 5.44 -9.83 -21.74
C SER A 41 4.33 -8.93 -21.18
N LYS A 42 3.56 -8.29 -22.08
CA LYS A 42 2.34 -7.56 -21.72
C LYS A 42 1.32 -8.46 -21.01
N ASN A 43 1.33 -9.76 -21.30
CA ASN A 43 0.42 -10.74 -20.69
C ASN A 43 0.82 -11.10 -19.25
N ASP A 44 2.04 -10.75 -18.82
CA ASP A 44 2.52 -10.97 -17.46
C ASP A 44 2.33 -9.74 -16.56
N ILE A 45 1.73 -8.67 -17.11
CA ILE A 45 1.34 -7.48 -16.35
C ILE A 45 -0.13 -7.66 -15.99
N GLU A 46 -0.51 -7.47 -14.74
CA GLU A 46 -1.91 -7.45 -14.30
C GLU A 46 -2.26 -6.15 -13.59
N LEU A 47 -3.54 -5.78 -13.66
CA LEU A 47 -4.12 -4.66 -12.95
C LEU A 47 -5.51 -5.09 -12.46
N PRO A 48 -5.65 -5.54 -11.20
CA PRO A 48 -6.93 -5.90 -10.62
C PRO A 48 -7.81 -4.66 -10.54
N TYR A 49 -8.79 -4.56 -11.44
CA TYR A 49 -9.61 -3.37 -11.55
C TYR A 49 -10.82 -3.43 -10.64
N PHE A 50 -10.97 -2.40 -9.80
CA PHE A 50 -12.10 -2.23 -8.87
C PHE A 50 -12.65 -0.80 -8.88
N GLY A 51 -12.28 0.00 -9.89
CA GLY A 51 -12.79 1.36 -10.04
C GLY A 51 -14.32 1.41 -10.19
N ALA A 52 -14.93 0.39 -10.79
CA ALA A 52 -16.39 0.29 -10.88
C ALA A 52 -17.08 0.15 -9.50
N LEU A 53 -16.48 -0.61 -8.57
CA LEU A 53 -17.00 -0.75 -7.21
C LEU A 53 -16.87 0.58 -6.45
N LEU A 54 -15.74 1.26 -6.62
CA LEU A 54 -15.49 2.57 -6.01
C LEU A 54 -16.35 3.69 -6.62
N GLN A 55 -16.75 3.60 -7.90
CA GLN A 55 -17.65 4.56 -8.55
C GLN A 55 -19.03 4.62 -7.87
N GLY A 56 -19.53 3.49 -7.36
CA GLY A 56 -20.74 3.44 -6.54
C GLY A 56 -20.61 4.24 -5.23
N LEU A 57 -19.43 4.20 -4.60
CA LEU A 57 -19.12 4.98 -3.40
C LEU A 57 -18.99 6.47 -3.72
N ALA A 58 -18.38 6.79 -4.85
CA ALA A 58 -18.08 8.16 -5.24
C ALA A 58 -19.31 8.99 -5.60
N THR A 59 -20.33 8.38 -6.21
CA THR A 59 -21.63 9.02 -6.42
C THR A 59 -22.23 9.48 -5.09
N SER A 60 -21.88 8.80 -4.00
CA SER A 60 -22.29 9.12 -2.64
C SER A 60 -21.32 10.03 -1.89
N ALA A 61 -20.08 10.23 -2.35
CA ALA A 61 -19.03 10.94 -1.60
C ALA A 61 -19.36 12.41 -1.33
N ASN A 62 -19.95 13.11 -2.30
CA ASN A 62 -20.33 14.52 -2.13
C ASN A 62 -21.52 14.68 -1.15
N TRP A 63 -22.46 13.74 -1.21
CA TRP A 63 -23.58 13.68 -0.27
C TRP A 63 -23.10 13.24 1.12
N ALA A 64 -22.24 12.22 1.22
CA ALA A 64 -21.76 11.66 2.48
C ALA A 64 -20.86 12.63 3.24
N LEU A 65 -19.83 13.22 2.63
CA LEU A 65 -18.96 14.18 3.34
C LEU A 65 -19.76 15.40 3.85
N GLU A 66 -20.75 15.89 3.08
CA GLU A 66 -21.63 16.96 3.54
C GLU A 66 -22.66 16.52 4.60
N GLN A 67 -23.19 15.31 4.51
CA GLN A 67 -24.24 14.80 5.42
C GLN A 67 -23.70 14.30 6.75
N THR A 68 -22.51 13.66 6.78
CA THR A 68 -21.82 13.26 8.02
C THR A 68 -21.66 14.45 8.97
N VAL A 69 -21.55 15.67 8.42
CA VAL A 69 -21.43 16.90 9.21
C VAL A 69 -22.77 17.62 9.42
N LYS A 70 -23.66 17.69 8.42
CA LYS A 70 -25.02 18.25 8.59
C LYS A 70 -25.85 17.47 9.63
N GLN A 71 -25.60 16.18 9.79
CA GLN A 71 -26.26 15.29 10.76
C GLN A 71 -25.39 14.97 11.97
N ALA A 72 -24.34 15.77 12.28
CA ALA A 72 -23.49 15.60 13.46
C ALA A 72 -24.20 15.83 14.81
N ASN A 73 -25.52 15.66 14.85
CA ASN A 73 -26.24 15.29 16.04
C ASN A 73 -26.13 13.75 16.20
N ILE A 74 -25.12 13.35 16.98
CA ILE A 74 -25.10 12.16 17.86
C ILE A 74 -24.50 10.85 17.30
N SER A 75 -24.47 10.55 15.98
CA SER A 75 -24.09 9.19 15.51
C SER A 75 -22.80 9.00 14.69
N HIS A 76 -22.17 10.04 14.11
CA HIS A 76 -21.03 9.89 13.18
C HIS A 76 -19.75 10.66 13.61
N HIS A 77 -19.51 10.78 14.90
CA HIS A 77 -18.42 11.60 15.45
C HIS A 77 -17.02 11.06 15.11
N GLU A 78 -16.83 9.76 14.99
CA GLU A 78 -15.51 9.15 14.74
C GLU A 78 -15.06 9.34 13.28
N GLU A 79 -15.98 9.19 12.32
CA GLU A 79 -15.66 9.35 10.90
C GLU A 79 -15.23 10.79 10.58
N THR A 80 -15.98 11.75 11.13
CA THR A 80 -15.70 13.19 10.96
C THR A 80 -14.35 13.56 11.58
N ARG A 81 -14.03 12.97 12.75
CA ARG A 81 -12.72 13.15 13.39
C ARG A 81 -11.60 12.58 12.54
N LEU A 82 -11.78 11.38 11.97
CA LEU A 82 -10.74 10.79 11.14
C LEU A 82 -10.42 11.63 9.91
N ILE A 83 -11.46 12.08 9.19
CA ILE A 83 -11.28 12.93 8.02
C ILE A 83 -10.56 14.24 8.39
N HIS A 84 -10.92 14.83 9.53
CA HIS A 84 -10.27 16.04 10.03
C HIS A 84 -8.81 15.82 10.40
N ASP A 85 -8.51 14.77 11.17
CA ASP A 85 -7.14 14.44 11.58
C ASP A 85 -6.25 14.16 10.36
N PHE A 86 -6.77 13.37 9.40
CA PHE A 86 -6.11 13.10 8.13
C PHE A 86 -5.80 14.38 7.36
N LEU A 87 -6.79 15.27 7.20
CA LEU A 87 -6.61 16.53 6.49
C LEU A 87 -5.59 17.45 7.16
N LEU A 88 -5.55 17.48 8.49
CA LEU A 88 -4.57 18.26 9.23
C LEU A 88 -3.15 17.71 9.05
N GLU A 89 -2.97 16.39 9.07
CA GLU A 89 -1.67 15.78 8.80
C GLU A 89 -1.20 16.07 7.37
N VAL A 90 -2.09 15.91 6.39
CA VAL A 90 -1.79 16.21 4.98
C VAL A 90 -1.44 17.69 4.77
N ALA A 91 -2.20 18.61 5.38
CA ALA A 91 -1.90 20.03 5.31
C ALA A 91 -0.57 20.40 5.98
N LYS A 92 -0.22 19.72 7.09
CA LYS A 92 1.10 19.89 7.72
C LYS A 92 2.23 19.42 6.81
N ASN A 93 2.07 18.30 6.10
CA ASN A 93 3.09 17.75 5.20
C ASN A 93 3.36 18.62 3.96
N THR A 94 2.35 19.37 3.51
CA THR A 94 2.47 20.32 2.41
C THR A 94 3.03 21.68 2.84
N GLY A 95 3.35 21.85 4.13
CA GLY A 95 3.84 23.10 4.68
C GLY A 95 2.77 24.18 4.82
N ILE A 96 1.48 23.85 4.69
CA ILE A 96 0.39 24.78 4.95
C ILE A 96 0.44 25.16 6.44
N ASN A 97 0.63 26.46 6.70
CA ASN A 97 0.56 26.99 8.05
C ASN A 97 -0.91 27.13 8.46
N ILE A 98 -1.43 26.06 9.06
CA ILE A 98 -2.82 25.96 9.52
C ILE A 98 -3.19 27.10 10.49
N GLN A 99 -2.24 27.54 11.33
CA GLN A 99 -2.46 28.65 12.25
C GLN A 99 -2.64 29.97 11.51
N GLN A 100 -1.76 30.26 10.54
CA GLN A 100 -1.85 31.47 9.73
C GLN A 100 -3.11 31.49 8.86
N MET A 101 -3.43 30.36 8.21
CA MET A 101 -4.66 30.21 7.43
C MET A 101 -5.90 30.55 8.25
N ALA A 102 -5.94 30.11 9.50
CA ALA A 102 -7.07 30.39 10.37
C ALA A 102 -7.15 31.86 10.83
N ILE A 103 -6.01 32.54 10.96
CA ILE A 103 -5.95 34.00 11.21
C ILE A 103 -6.49 34.75 9.99
N ASP A 104 -6.01 34.41 8.80
CA ASP A 104 -6.38 35.08 7.54
C ASP A 104 -7.88 34.94 7.23
N LEU A 105 -8.45 33.77 7.55
CA LEU A 105 -9.88 33.48 7.39
C LEU A 105 -10.73 33.92 8.60
N ALA A 106 -10.13 34.54 9.62
CA ALA A 106 -10.79 34.94 10.86
C ALA A 106 -11.61 33.81 11.52
N ILE A 107 -11.09 32.58 11.49
CA ILE A 107 -11.75 31.38 12.08
C ILE A 107 -11.31 31.25 13.55
N PRO A 108 -12.22 31.44 14.53
CA PRO A 108 -11.91 31.28 15.95
C PRO A 108 -11.49 29.85 16.30
N ASP A 109 -10.64 29.69 17.31
CA ASP A 109 -10.15 28.37 17.76
C ASP A 109 -11.29 27.38 18.06
N GLN A 110 -12.37 27.84 18.70
CA GLN A 110 -13.54 27.02 19.05
C GLN A 110 -14.27 26.48 17.81
N LYS A 111 -14.04 27.09 16.64
CA LYS A 111 -14.59 26.66 15.35
C LYS A 111 -13.64 25.76 14.56
N ARG A 112 -12.43 25.46 15.04
CA ARG A 112 -11.47 24.55 14.38
C ARG A 112 -11.64 23.08 14.78
N SER A 113 -12.88 22.70 15.06
CA SER A 113 -13.26 21.34 15.45
C SER A 113 -13.52 20.47 14.20
N PRO A 114 -13.31 19.15 14.26
CA PRO A 114 -13.79 18.22 13.25
C PRO A 114 -15.26 18.43 12.87
N LEU A 115 -16.10 18.81 13.85
CA LEU A 115 -17.53 19.02 13.64
C LEU A 115 -17.85 20.34 12.90
N ASN A 116 -16.85 21.16 12.58
CA ASN A 116 -17.03 22.41 11.86
C ASN A 116 -16.65 22.27 10.38
N TRP A 117 -17.67 22.25 9.53
CA TRP A 117 -17.46 22.08 8.09
C TRP A 117 -16.74 23.23 7.40
N ALA A 118 -16.91 24.47 7.87
CA ALA A 118 -16.22 25.61 7.28
C ALA A 118 -14.70 25.48 7.46
N TRP A 119 -14.27 24.90 8.58
CA TRP A 119 -12.85 24.62 8.84
C TRP A 119 -12.30 23.52 7.92
N VAL A 120 -13.04 22.41 7.77
CA VAL A 120 -12.66 21.30 6.88
C VAL A 120 -12.59 21.76 5.42
N THR A 121 -13.56 22.54 4.96
CA THR A 121 -13.58 23.11 3.60
C THR A 121 -12.41 24.08 3.38
N ALA A 122 -12.06 24.92 4.36
CA ALA A 122 -10.91 25.82 4.24
C ALA A 122 -9.57 25.07 4.05
N ILE A 123 -9.40 23.93 4.73
CA ILE A 123 -8.22 23.06 4.54
C ILE A 123 -8.24 22.47 3.12
N LEU A 124 -9.37 21.92 2.69
CA LEU A 124 -9.53 21.33 1.36
C LEU A 124 -9.26 22.34 0.23
N GLU A 125 -9.79 23.55 0.33
CA GLU A 125 -9.55 24.63 -0.65
C GLU A 125 -8.08 25.04 -0.71
N SER A 126 -7.40 25.08 0.45
CA SER A 126 -5.98 25.42 0.52
C SER A 126 -5.11 24.32 -0.08
N LEU A 127 -5.47 23.07 0.16
CA LEU A 127 -4.85 21.89 -0.43
C LEU A 127 -5.04 21.83 -1.95
N ASP A 128 -6.25 22.09 -2.45
CA ASP A 128 -6.52 22.08 -3.89
C ASP A 128 -5.71 23.14 -4.65
N LYS A 129 -5.56 24.34 -4.06
CA LYS A 129 -4.70 25.41 -4.62
C LYS A 129 -3.25 24.99 -4.79
N GLN A 130 -2.73 24.11 -3.92
CA GLN A 130 -1.35 23.62 -4.00
C GLN A 130 -1.21 22.40 -4.92
N MET A 131 -2.16 21.46 -4.84
CA MET A 131 -2.09 20.20 -5.56
C MET A 131 -2.53 20.27 -7.02
N ASN A 132 -3.43 21.20 -7.36
CA ASN A 132 -4.05 21.30 -8.68
C ASN A 132 -4.71 19.97 -9.14
N TRP A 133 -5.21 19.18 -8.17
CA TRP A 133 -5.84 17.86 -8.36
C TRP A 133 -7.37 17.98 -8.51
N GLY A 134 -7.95 19.12 -8.12
CA GLY A 134 -9.38 19.36 -8.08
C GLY A 134 -9.97 18.94 -6.73
N GLU A 135 -10.68 19.85 -6.09
CA GLU A 135 -11.33 19.63 -4.79
C GLU A 135 -12.18 18.34 -4.74
N LEU A 136 -12.95 18.08 -5.81
CA LEU A 136 -13.80 16.88 -5.92
C LEU A 136 -12.98 15.58 -5.93
N SER A 137 -11.83 15.56 -6.62
CA SER A 137 -10.92 14.41 -6.67
C SER A 137 -10.34 14.12 -5.28
N ILE A 138 -9.90 15.17 -4.59
CA ILE A 138 -9.35 15.09 -3.23
C ILE A 138 -10.41 14.53 -2.26
N ARG A 139 -11.61 15.11 -2.25
CA ARG A 139 -12.73 14.67 -1.39
C ARG A 139 -13.05 13.20 -1.61
N ARG A 140 -13.09 12.79 -2.86
CA ARG A 140 -13.42 11.43 -3.24
C ARG A 140 -12.31 10.45 -2.82
N PHE A 141 -11.05 10.80 -3.02
CA PHE A 141 -9.92 9.98 -2.58
C PHE A 141 -9.97 9.74 -1.07
N ILE A 142 -10.20 10.81 -0.30
CA ILE A 142 -10.33 10.73 1.16
C ILE A 142 -11.50 9.83 1.55
N TYR A 143 -12.65 9.98 0.90
CA TYR A 143 -13.83 9.17 1.18
C TYR A 143 -13.60 7.69 0.86
N GLU A 144 -13.03 7.37 -0.30
CA GLU A 144 -12.74 5.98 -0.68
C GLU A 144 -11.73 5.33 0.26
N LEU A 145 -10.67 6.06 0.64
CA LEU A 145 -9.70 5.65 1.64
C LEU A 145 -10.36 5.39 2.99
N PHE A 146 -11.21 6.30 3.44
CA PHE A 146 -11.97 6.14 4.67
C PHE A 146 -12.83 4.89 4.64
N CYS A 147 -13.66 4.71 3.60
CA CYS A 147 -14.50 3.54 3.45
C CYS A 147 -13.68 2.24 3.47
N TYR A 148 -12.52 2.20 2.82
CA TYR A 148 -11.65 1.02 2.86
C TYR A 148 -11.16 0.70 4.28
N LEU A 149 -10.81 1.72 5.06
CA LEU A 149 -10.32 1.55 6.42
C LEU A 149 -11.42 1.12 7.40
N THR A 150 -12.63 1.65 7.24
CA THR A 150 -13.71 1.50 8.25
C THR A 150 -14.78 0.49 7.88
N ASP A 151 -15.02 0.21 6.59
CA ASP A 151 -15.98 -0.80 6.15
C ASP A 151 -15.29 -2.16 5.90
N PRO A 152 -15.44 -3.15 6.80
CA PRO A 152 -14.84 -4.46 6.62
C PRO A 152 -15.40 -5.23 5.42
N VAL A 153 -16.66 -5.00 5.03
CA VAL A 153 -17.27 -5.69 3.89
C VAL A 153 -16.67 -5.17 2.59
N LEU A 154 -16.55 -3.84 2.46
CA LEU A 154 -15.87 -3.24 1.32
C LEU A 154 -14.41 -3.67 1.25
N ARG A 155 -13.69 -3.65 2.39
CA ARG A 155 -12.29 -4.06 2.46
C ARG A 155 -12.08 -5.49 1.97
N VAL A 156 -12.86 -6.45 2.44
CA VAL A 156 -12.78 -7.85 1.98
C VAL A 156 -13.01 -7.95 0.48
N ARG A 157 -14.05 -7.29 -0.05
CA ARG A 157 -14.35 -7.30 -1.49
C ARG A 157 -13.20 -6.76 -2.33
N LEU A 158 -12.60 -5.63 -1.92
CA LEU A 158 -11.48 -5.02 -2.63
C LEU A 158 -10.22 -5.88 -2.54
N ASN A 159 -9.92 -6.42 -1.35
CA ASN A 159 -8.80 -7.33 -1.14
C ASN A 159 -8.94 -8.60 -2.01
N ASP A 160 -10.13 -9.19 -2.10
CA ASP A 160 -10.38 -10.38 -2.90
C ASP A 160 -10.15 -10.15 -4.39
N ILE A 161 -10.55 -8.98 -4.93
CA ILE A 161 -10.28 -8.62 -6.33
C ILE A 161 -8.77 -8.64 -6.62
N VAL A 162 -7.97 -8.06 -5.73
CA VAL A 162 -6.51 -8.02 -5.86
C VAL A 162 -5.89 -9.40 -5.67
N LYS A 163 -6.26 -10.10 -4.60
CA LYS A 163 -5.79 -11.44 -4.27
C LYS A 163 -5.98 -12.40 -5.44
N ASN A 164 -7.14 -12.38 -6.09
CA ASN A 164 -7.46 -13.29 -7.19
C ASN A 164 -6.62 -13.10 -8.47
N GLN A 165 -5.77 -12.07 -8.53
CA GLN A 165 -4.83 -11.82 -9.63
C GLN A 165 -3.38 -12.18 -9.27
N ILE A 166 -3.11 -12.48 -8.00
CA ILE A 166 -1.79 -12.91 -7.53
C ILE A 166 -1.84 -14.42 -7.35
N ASP A 167 -1.13 -15.15 -8.21
CA ASP A 167 -0.97 -16.59 -8.08
C ASP A 167 0.17 -16.93 -7.10
N GLU A 168 0.44 -18.23 -6.94
CA GLU A 168 1.54 -18.70 -6.12
C GLU A 168 2.90 -18.58 -6.82
N GLU A 169 2.97 -18.02 -8.04
CA GLU A 169 4.22 -17.78 -8.74
C GLU A 169 4.89 -16.48 -8.28
N PRO A 170 6.24 -16.38 -8.37
CA PRO A 170 6.93 -15.14 -8.04
C PRO A 170 6.41 -13.93 -8.84
N CYS A 171 6.10 -12.84 -8.13
CA CYS A 171 5.61 -11.60 -8.72
C CYS A 171 6.21 -10.35 -8.07
N VAL A 172 6.13 -9.22 -8.78
CA VAL A 172 6.42 -7.88 -8.26
C VAL A 172 5.09 -7.15 -8.11
N VAL A 173 4.85 -6.57 -6.94
CA VAL A 173 3.62 -5.83 -6.65
C VAL A 173 3.95 -4.35 -6.56
N VAL A 174 3.21 -3.53 -7.31
CA VAL A 174 3.33 -2.06 -7.28
C VAL A 174 1.99 -1.48 -6.84
N GLY A 175 1.91 -1.01 -5.61
CA GLY A 175 0.74 -0.32 -5.05
C GLY A 175 0.87 1.20 -5.15
N HIS A 176 -0.25 1.88 -5.39
CA HIS A 176 -0.29 3.34 -5.47
C HIS A 176 -1.40 3.94 -4.60
N GLY A 177 -1.09 4.98 -3.81
CA GLY A 177 -2.06 5.62 -2.92
C GLY A 177 -2.70 4.60 -1.96
N MET A 178 -4.04 4.54 -1.89
CA MET A 178 -4.78 3.49 -1.15
C MET A 178 -4.43 2.08 -1.64
N GLY A 179 -4.06 1.91 -2.91
CA GLY A 179 -3.65 0.63 -3.49
C GLY A 179 -2.39 0.07 -2.84
N SER A 180 -1.53 0.91 -2.25
CA SER A 180 -0.41 0.48 -1.41
C SER A 180 -0.90 -0.22 -0.14
N ILE A 181 -1.95 0.30 0.50
CA ILE A 181 -2.56 -0.30 1.69
C ILE A 181 -3.26 -1.61 1.32
N ILE A 182 -4.01 -1.62 0.20
CA ILE A 182 -4.70 -2.83 -0.27
C ILE A 182 -3.70 -3.95 -0.56
N ALA A 183 -2.64 -3.65 -1.32
CA ALA A 183 -1.57 -4.60 -1.61
C ALA A 183 -0.94 -5.15 -0.31
N TYR A 184 -0.62 -4.26 0.63
CA TYR A 184 -0.09 -4.63 1.93
C TYR A 184 -1.02 -5.56 2.70
N ASN A 185 -2.31 -5.24 2.82
CA ASN A 185 -3.28 -6.05 3.55
C ASN A 185 -3.48 -7.43 2.89
N VAL A 186 -3.58 -7.49 1.56
CA VAL A 186 -3.63 -8.76 0.82
C VAL A 186 -2.39 -9.60 1.10
N MET A 187 -1.21 -9.00 1.10
CA MET A 187 0.04 -9.69 1.42
C MET A 187 0.09 -10.20 2.87
N MET A 188 -0.43 -9.41 3.83
CA MET A 188 -0.52 -9.78 5.25
C MET A 188 -1.46 -10.97 5.47
N GLU A 189 -2.61 -10.96 4.80
CA GLU A 189 -3.65 -12.00 4.91
C GLU A 189 -3.29 -13.30 4.17
N ASN A 190 -2.34 -13.25 3.21
CA ASN A 190 -2.00 -14.37 2.34
C ASN A 190 -0.49 -14.69 2.38
N PRO A 191 0.02 -15.32 3.46
CA PRO A 191 1.46 -15.55 3.67
C PRO A 191 2.11 -16.54 2.69
N HIS A 192 1.31 -17.27 1.92
CA HIS A 192 1.75 -18.23 0.90
C HIS A 192 2.19 -17.54 -0.41
N LEU A 193 1.73 -16.32 -0.68
CA LEU A 193 2.13 -15.57 -1.88
C LEU A 193 3.65 -15.39 -1.95
N GLN A 194 4.18 -15.27 -3.18
CA GLN A 194 5.61 -15.17 -3.45
C GLN A 194 5.98 -13.79 -4.01
N VAL A 195 5.72 -12.73 -3.25
CA VAL A 195 6.03 -11.37 -3.69
C VAL A 195 7.54 -11.13 -3.59
N SER A 196 8.20 -11.03 -4.74
CA SER A 196 9.65 -10.83 -4.83
C SER A 196 10.05 -9.41 -4.43
N ARG A 197 9.21 -8.41 -4.71
CA ARG A 197 9.37 -7.03 -4.22
C ARG A 197 8.01 -6.36 -4.11
N LEU A 198 7.82 -5.63 -3.00
CA LEU A 198 6.71 -4.69 -2.85
C LEU A 198 7.23 -3.29 -3.14
N ILE A 199 6.62 -2.60 -4.11
CA ILE A 199 6.90 -1.21 -4.42
C ILE A 199 5.65 -0.40 -4.09
N THR A 200 5.77 0.60 -3.22
CA THR A 200 4.65 1.47 -2.84
C THR A 200 4.94 2.90 -3.28
N LEU A 201 4.01 3.49 -4.02
CA LEU A 201 4.11 4.81 -4.63
C LEU A 201 3.01 5.71 -4.06
N GLY A 202 3.33 6.95 -3.70
CA GLY A 202 2.32 7.86 -3.12
C GLY A 202 1.71 7.33 -1.82
N ASN A 203 2.48 6.58 -1.02
CA ASN A 203 1.94 5.75 0.05
C ASN A 203 1.52 6.55 1.31
N PRO A 204 0.24 6.54 1.72
CA PRO A 204 -0.24 7.27 2.90
C PRO A 204 -0.07 6.51 4.22
N MET A 205 0.43 5.26 4.22
CA MET A 205 0.52 4.41 5.42
C MET A 205 1.31 5.01 6.60
N GLY A 206 2.20 5.97 6.35
CA GLY A 206 2.97 6.64 7.41
C GLY A 206 2.20 7.72 8.17
N LEU A 207 1.03 8.14 7.69
CA LEU A 207 0.17 9.12 8.37
C LEU A 207 -0.43 8.47 9.61
N GLN A 208 -0.40 9.15 10.75
CA GLN A 208 -0.84 8.60 12.04
C GLN A 208 -2.32 8.20 12.00
N SER A 209 -3.16 9.02 11.37
CA SER A 209 -4.58 8.76 11.07
C SER A 209 -4.80 7.49 10.25
N ILE A 210 -3.84 7.09 9.42
CA ILE A 210 -3.92 5.88 8.60
C ILE A 210 -3.30 4.69 9.33
N SER A 211 -2.09 4.85 9.86
CA SER A 211 -1.36 3.78 10.54
C SER A 211 -2.10 3.25 11.76
N ALA A 212 -2.93 4.06 12.40
CA ALA A 212 -3.80 3.64 13.50
C ALA A 212 -4.73 2.46 13.13
N TYR A 213 -5.12 2.34 11.86
CA TYR A 213 -5.98 1.26 11.35
C TYR A 213 -5.21 0.02 10.91
N LEU A 214 -3.88 0.12 10.80
CA LEU A 214 -2.99 -0.94 10.33
C LEU A 214 -2.15 -1.53 11.48
N ASN A 215 -2.42 -1.09 12.72
CA ASN A 215 -1.49 -1.14 13.82
C ASN A 215 -1.33 -2.56 14.43
N PRO A 216 -0.10 -3.05 14.64
CA PRO A 216 1.18 -2.53 14.13
C PRO A 216 1.48 -2.97 12.69
N ILE A 217 2.09 -2.06 11.91
CA ILE A 217 2.64 -2.39 10.59
C ILE A 217 3.84 -3.33 10.78
N SER A 218 3.85 -4.45 10.06
CA SER A 218 4.92 -5.47 10.11
C SER A 218 5.27 -5.94 8.70
N ILE A 219 6.37 -6.66 8.54
CA ILE A 219 6.75 -7.19 7.22
C ILE A 219 5.87 -8.39 6.87
N PRO A 220 5.15 -8.37 5.72
CA PRO A 220 4.34 -9.52 5.32
C PRO A 220 5.21 -10.75 5.07
N LYS A 221 4.80 -11.91 5.60
CA LYS A 221 5.50 -13.19 5.37
C LYS A 221 5.53 -13.62 3.91
N SER A 222 4.66 -13.05 3.07
CA SER A 222 4.61 -13.23 1.63
C SER A 222 5.69 -12.46 0.87
N LEU A 223 6.38 -11.51 1.51
CA LEU A 223 7.48 -10.76 0.91
C LEU A 223 8.77 -11.59 0.97
N ARG A 224 9.31 -11.97 -0.19
CA ARG A 224 10.52 -12.79 -0.37
C ARG A 224 11.79 -11.97 -0.63
N GLY A 225 11.63 -10.71 -1.06
CA GLY A 225 12.72 -9.76 -1.20
C GLY A 225 12.53 -8.57 -0.27
N ASP A 226 12.51 -7.38 -0.85
CA ASP A 226 12.53 -6.09 -0.16
C ASP A 226 11.27 -5.26 -0.42
N TRP A 227 11.08 -4.23 0.40
CA TRP A 227 10.02 -3.25 0.24
C TRP A 227 10.65 -1.91 -0.14
N TYR A 228 10.30 -1.40 -1.32
CA TYR A 228 10.72 -0.11 -1.83
C TYR A 228 9.57 0.91 -1.77
N ASN A 229 9.69 1.93 -0.93
CA ASN A 229 8.68 2.98 -0.77
C ASN A 229 9.17 4.29 -1.40
N VAL A 230 8.36 4.87 -2.28
CA VAL A 230 8.70 6.08 -3.04
C VAL A 230 7.72 7.20 -2.72
N GLN A 231 8.29 8.37 -2.48
CA GLN A 231 7.57 9.61 -2.26
C GLN A 231 8.00 10.66 -3.30
N ASP A 232 7.03 11.33 -3.91
CA ASP A 232 7.22 12.64 -4.50
C ASP A 232 7.19 13.70 -3.37
N ASP A 233 8.18 14.59 -3.34
CA ASP A 233 8.29 15.63 -2.30
C ASP A 233 7.08 16.58 -2.28
N LEU A 234 6.35 16.66 -3.39
CA LEU A 234 5.16 17.50 -3.54
C LEU A 234 3.85 16.71 -3.49
N ASP A 235 3.91 15.40 -3.25
CA ASP A 235 2.73 14.58 -2.97
C ASP A 235 2.33 14.71 -1.48
N PRO A 236 1.15 15.30 -1.18
CA PRO A 236 0.70 15.54 0.19
C PRO A 236 0.46 14.27 1.01
N PHE A 237 0.12 13.18 0.32
CA PHE A 237 -0.34 11.95 0.95
C PHE A 237 0.82 11.00 1.19
N ALA A 238 1.83 11.05 0.33
CA ALA A 238 3.01 10.21 0.41
C ALA A 238 3.82 10.45 1.68
N GLN A 239 4.21 9.36 2.34
CA GLN A 239 5.07 9.41 3.53
C GLN A 239 6.42 8.76 3.29
N ARG A 240 7.48 9.47 3.68
CA ARG A 240 8.86 8.96 3.61
C ARG A 240 9.07 7.80 4.55
N SER A 241 8.60 7.91 5.79
CA SER A 241 8.92 6.96 6.86
C SER A 241 7.67 6.19 7.27
N ILE A 242 7.80 4.86 7.33
CA ILE A 242 6.77 3.96 7.83
C ILE A 242 7.36 3.26 9.05
N THR A 243 6.72 3.42 10.20
CA THR A 243 7.17 2.77 11.44
C THR A 243 6.78 1.30 11.42
N ILE A 244 7.77 0.42 11.27
CA ILE A 244 7.58 -1.03 11.30
C ILE A 244 7.83 -1.55 12.72
N THR A 245 6.92 -2.37 13.23
CA THR A 245 7.15 -3.16 14.44
C THR A 245 7.83 -4.46 14.05
N SER A 246 9.14 -4.55 14.22
CA SER A 246 9.93 -5.77 14.00
C SER A 246 10.40 -6.36 15.33
N SER A 247 10.19 -7.66 15.52
CA SER A 247 10.65 -8.39 16.71
C SER A 247 11.90 -9.25 16.50
N ALA A 248 12.50 -9.34 15.30
CA ALA A 248 13.67 -10.23 15.13
C ALA A 248 14.57 -10.01 13.89
N ALA A 249 14.28 -9.07 12.99
CA ALA A 249 15.17 -8.78 11.85
C ALA A 249 15.01 -7.32 11.41
N THR A 250 16.12 -6.61 11.24
CA THR A 250 16.14 -5.32 10.54
C THR A 250 15.80 -5.57 9.08
N TYR A 251 14.54 -5.37 8.71
CA TYR A 251 14.13 -5.17 7.33
C TYR A 251 14.17 -3.66 7.06
N ASP A 252 15.06 -3.25 6.17
CA ASP A 252 15.07 -1.87 5.70
C ASP A 252 14.00 -1.71 4.63
N ILE A 253 12.98 -0.88 4.88
CA ILE A 253 12.21 -0.31 3.78
C ILE A 253 13.14 0.66 3.08
N HIS A 254 13.45 0.37 1.81
CA HIS A 254 14.21 1.28 1.00
C HIS A 254 13.34 2.49 0.68
N HIS A 255 13.77 3.65 1.14
CA HIS A 255 13.06 4.91 0.91
C HIS A 255 13.73 5.70 -0.20
N HIS A 256 12.94 6.09 -1.20
CA HIS A 256 13.34 7.06 -2.20
C HIS A 256 12.50 8.32 -2.03
N GLY A 257 13.15 9.39 -1.59
CA GLY A 257 12.62 10.76 -1.62
C GLY A 257 13.38 11.60 -2.62
N GLY A 258 12.94 12.85 -2.84
CA GLY A 258 13.55 13.72 -3.85
C GLY A 258 12.99 13.51 -5.26
N LEU A 259 12.01 12.61 -5.43
CA LEU A 259 11.26 12.53 -6.68
C LEU A 259 10.44 13.81 -6.82
N ARG A 260 10.51 14.41 -8.01
CA ARG A 260 9.67 15.53 -8.40
C ARG A 260 9.02 15.17 -9.72
N SER A 261 7.79 14.69 -9.63
CA SER A 261 7.00 14.32 -10.79
C SER A 261 6.90 15.51 -11.74
N ARG A 262 6.88 15.17 -13.04
CA ARG A 262 6.64 16.13 -14.11
C ARG A 262 5.16 16.24 -14.49
N THR A 263 4.29 15.48 -13.82
CA THR A 263 2.83 15.59 -13.98
C THR A 263 2.31 16.79 -13.21
N LYS A 264 1.15 17.30 -13.64
CA LYS A 264 0.47 18.41 -12.95
C LYS A 264 0.00 18.01 -11.54
N ASN A 265 -0.45 16.77 -11.38
CA ASN A 265 -0.78 16.20 -10.08
C ASN A 265 0.38 15.32 -9.61
N HIS A 266 0.97 15.67 -8.46
CA HIS A 266 2.09 14.94 -7.87
C HIS A 266 1.71 13.59 -7.26
N HIS A 267 0.41 13.37 -7.02
CA HIS A 267 -0.14 12.08 -6.60
C HIS A 267 -0.55 11.19 -7.79
N ASP A 268 -0.26 11.56 -9.04
CA ASP A 268 -0.56 10.69 -10.19
C ASP A 268 0.49 9.58 -10.33
N MET A 269 0.01 8.34 -10.47
CA MET A 269 0.84 7.15 -10.67
C MET A 269 1.80 7.29 -11.86
N GLU A 270 1.34 7.92 -12.94
CA GLU A 270 2.13 8.17 -14.14
C GLU A 270 3.37 9.01 -13.84
N GLY A 271 3.23 9.95 -12.89
CA GLY A 271 4.31 10.77 -12.38
C GLY A 271 5.44 9.94 -11.77
N TYR A 272 5.06 9.02 -10.88
CA TYR A 272 5.96 8.07 -10.26
C TYR A 272 6.57 7.09 -11.28
N LEU A 273 5.74 6.43 -12.09
CA LEU A 273 6.22 5.38 -13.01
C LEU A 273 7.10 5.90 -14.14
N ASN A 274 6.93 7.17 -14.54
CA ASN A 274 7.81 7.77 -15.55
C ASN A 274 9.17 8.18 -14.98
N ASP A 275 9.37 8.16 -13.65
CA ASP A 275 10.65 8.43 -13.05
C ASP A 275 11.70 7.35 -13.38
N GLN A 276 12.94 7.78 -13.56
CA GLN A 276 14.04 6.92 -13.96
C GLN A 276 14.38 5.89 -12.86
N THR A 277 14.37 6.32 -11.59
CA THR A 277 14.70 5.48 -10.44
C THR A 277 13.61 4.46 -10.21
N VAL A 278 12.33 4.88 -10.25
CA VAL A 278 11.18 3.97 -10.11
C VAL A 278 11.18 2.93 -11.22
N GLY A 279 11.35 3.35 -12.48
CA GLY A 279 11.47 2.42 -13.61
C GLY A 279 12.59 1.40 -13.41
N ARG A 280 13.76 1.85 -12.93
CA ARG A 280 14.89 0.97 -12.64
C ARG A 280 14.57 -0.05 -11.54
N GLN A 281 13.91 0.35 -10.46
CA GLN A 281 13.56 -0.57 -9.37
C GLN A 281 12.55 -1.63 -9.77
N VAL A 282 11.59 -1.28 -10.63
CA VAL A 282 10.66 -2.25 -11.22
C VAL A 282 11.42 -3.21 -12.15
N TYR A 283 12.32 -2.70 -12.99
CA TYR A 283 13.15 -3.54 -13.87
C TYR A 283 13.99 -4.53 -13.08
N ASP A 284 14.77 -4.06 -12.11
CA ASP A 284 15.68 -4.89 -11.34
C ASP A 284 14.92 -5.99 -10.59
N ALA A 285 13.71 -5.70 -10.11
CA ALA A 285 12.85 -6.68 -9.45
C ALA A 285 12.31 -7.74 -10.42
N LEU A 286 11.94 -7.36 -11.64
CA LEU A 286 11.42 -8.27 -12.66
C LEU A 286 12.50 -9.09 -13.36
N ALA A 287 13.71 -8.54 -13.49
CA ALA A 287 14.86 -9.18 -14.12
C ALA A 287 15.66 -10.05 -13.14
N ALA A 288 15.47 -9.88 -11.83
CA ALA A 288 16.11 -10.73 -10.84
C ALA A 288 15.62 -12.18 -10.98
N GLU A 289 16.55 -13.13 -10.95
CA GLU A 289 16.17 -14.53 -10.79
C GLU A 289 15.45 -14.70 -9.45
N PRO A 290 14.30 -15.38 -9.40
CA PRO A 290 13.62 -15.64 -8.14
C PRO A 290 14.59 -16.40 -7.24
N LYS A 291 14.90 -15.84 -6.07
CA LYS A 291 15.70 -16.53 -5.06
C LYS A 291 14.98 -17.84 -4.77
N LYS A 292 15.53 -18.97 -5.25
CA LYS A 292 15.01 -20.30 -4.91
C LYS A 292 14.89 -20.34 -3.39
N SER A 293 13.68 -20.61 -2.89
CA SER A 293 13.52 -20.83 -1.46
C SER A 293 14.47 -21.97 -1.12
N SER A 294 15.52 -21.66 -0.37
CA SER A 294 16.26 -22.68 0.33
C SER A 294 15.33 -23.17 1.44
N ASN A 295 14.33 -23.98 1.06
CA ASN A 295 13.50 -24.73 1.98
C ASN A 295 14.45 -25.53 2.86
N GLY A 296 14.61 -25.10 4.11
CA GLY A 296 14.53 -25.90 5.34
C GLY A 296 15.41 -27.14 5.53
N ILE A 297 16.19 -27.61 4.55
CA ILE A 297 16.89 -28.90 4.62
C ILE A 297 18.34 -28.72 5.13
N LEU A 298 18.95 -27.55 4.94
CA LEU A 298 20.34 -27.31 5.37
C LEU A 298 20.49 -26.85 6.83
N GLN A 299 19.40 -26.54 7.53
CA GLN A 299 19.45 -26.13 8.93
C GLN A 299 19.18 -27.28 9.93
N TYR A 300 18.66 -28.42 9.46
CA TYR A 300 18.49 -29.62 10.29
C TYR A 300 19.75 -30.52 10.35
N LEU A 301 20.68 -30.38 9.41
CA LEU A 301 21.93 -31.16 9.41
C LEU A 301 23.06 -30.54 10.24
N LYS A 302 22.91 -29.31 10.73
CA LYS A 302 23.90 -28.70 11.64
C LYS A 302 23.56 -28.89 13.13
N THR A 303 22.32 -29.21 13.46
CA THR A 303 21.91 -29.54 14.85
C THR A 303 22.03 -31.02 15.18
N SER A 304 22.14 -31.91 14.19
CA SER A 304 22.44 -33.34 14.43
C SER A 304 23.92 -33.61 14.72
N ALA A 305 24.83 -32.68 14.39
CA ALA A 305 26.26 -32.80 14.66
C ALA A 305 26.67 -32.44 16.11
N ILE A 306 25.72 -32.01 16.97
CA ILE A 306 25.98 -31.63 18.37
C ILE A 306 25.36 -32.63 19.37
N LEU A 307 24.70 -33.69 18.90
CA LEU A 307 24.10 -34.74 19.77
C LEU A 307 24.76 -36.13 19.69
N GLY A 308 25.89 -36.27 19.00
CA GLY A 308 26.76 -37.46 19.12
C GLY A 308 27.64 -37.32 20.35
N PRO A 309 27.16 -37.66 21.56
CA PRO A 309 27.20 -39.05 22.01
C PRO A 309 26.01 -39.55 22.88
N TYR A 310 24.86 -38.85 22.95
CA TYR A 310 23.79 -39.20 23.92
C TYR A 310 22.65 -40.08 23.39
N LEU A 311 22.71 -40.54 22.14
CA LEU A 311 21.68 -41.41 21.53
C LEU A 311 22.13 -42.87 21.29
N ALA A 312 23.24 -43.30 21.89
CA ALA A 312 23.76 -44.67 21.75
C ALA A 312 23.32 -45.65 22.85
N ALA A 313 22.39 -45.28 23.75
CA ALA A 313 22.01 -46.12 24.90
C ALA A 313 20.51 -46.46 25.02
N ALA A 314 19.69 -46.17 24.01
CA ALA A 314 18.23 -46.36 24.11
C ALA A 314 17.57 -47.07 22.91
N CYS A 315 18.34 -47.72 22.03
CA CYS A 315 17.81 -48.44 20.86
C CYS A 315 18.27 -49.90 20.74
N GLU A 316 18.56 -50.57 21.87
CA GLU A 316 18.91 -52.00 21.88
C GLU A 316 17.86 -52.93 22.53
N PHE A 317 16.63 -52.46 22.83
CA PHE A 317 15.66 -53.30 23.55
C PHE A 317 14.27 -53.54 22.91
N GLU A 318 13.98 -53.07 21.69
CA GLU A 318 12.62 -53.27 21.11
C GLU A 318 12.56 -53.74 19.64
N LEU A 319 13.62 -54.40 19.12
CA LEU A 319 13.58 -54.97 17.77
C LEU A 319 14.02 -56.45 17.66
N PHE A 320 14.14 -57.14 18.78
CA PHE A 320 14.34 -58.60 18.83
C PHE A 320 13.30 -59.26 19.73
N GLY A 321 12.07 -59.41 19.23
CA GLY A 321 11.03 -60.02 20.04
C GLY A 321 9.66 -60.13 19.41
N CYS A 322 9.55 -60.42 18.10
CA CYS A 322 8.35 -61.04 17.55
C CYS A 322 8.56 -61.50 16.11
N LEU A 323 9.29 -62.60 15.94
CA LEU A 323 9.08 -63.55 14.84
C LEU A 323 9.84 -64.84 15.19
N LEU A 324 9.11 -65.96 15.15
CA LEU A 324 9.51 -67.36 15.32
C LEU A 324 9.42 -67.93 16.74
N SER A 325 8.24 -68.48 17.06
CA SER A 325 8.12 -69.91 17.38
C SER A 325 6.71 -70.40 17.05
N TYR A 326 6.65 -71.32 16.10
CA TYR A 326 5.50 -72.15 15.74
C TYR A 326 5.16 -73.12 16.88
N TYR A 327 3.89 -73.22 17.28
CA TYR A 327 3.08 -74.44 17.49
C TYR A 327 1.67 -74.05 17.96
#